data_AF-A0A3M6XG29-F1
#
_entry.id   AF-A0A3M6XG29-F1
#
_cell.length_a   1.000
_cell.length_b   1.000
_cell.length_c   1.000
_cell.angle_alpha   90.00
_cell.angle_beta   90.00
_cell.angle_gamma   90.00
#
_symmetry.space_group_name_H-M   'P 1'
#
loop_
_entity.id
_entity.type
_entity.pdbx_description
1 polymer ?
#
loop_
_entity_poly.entity_id
_entity_poly.type
_entity_poly.pdbx_seq_one_letter_code
_entity_poly.pdbx_strand_id
1 'polypeptide(L)'
;MSRLRSNGTHNETAFEAAESLTSTQAVGLFASQDIWTYFKDGKNVLQAPILRSILNSNGYMGYHGIPQMPLFVYKAIADELTPIADTDKLVQSYCDVGVNVVYKRNTVGGHLAGQTNGRPQAWSFLKSVLTGSYEPEGCIVENVAWNVTSSML
;
A
#
# COMPACT_ATOMS: atom_id res chain seq x y z
N MET A 1 23.52 -17.95 11.35
CA MET A 1 22.62 -18.31 12.47
C MET A 1 21.31 -17.59 12.25
N SER A 2 20.17 -18.30 12.36
CA SER A 2 18.84 -17.70 12.20
C SER A 2 18.60 -16.56 13.21
N ARG A 3 17.98 -15.47 12.74
CA ARG A 3 17.57 -14.31 13.55
C ARG A 3 16.22 -14.53 14.25
N LEU A 4 15.50 -15.59 13.89
CA LEU A 4 14.22 -15.96 14.48
C LEU A 4 14.41 -16.69 15.81
N ARG A 5 13.42 -16.62 16.70
CA ARG A 5 13.37 -17.38 17.95
C ARG A 5 13.04 -18.84 17.65
N SER A 6 13.68 -19.79 18.33
CA SER A 6 13.41 -21.22 18.10
C SER A 6 12.24 -21.76 18.93
N ASN A 7 11.88 -21.10 20.02
CA ASN A 7 10.92 -21.60 21.01
C ASN A 7 9.85 -20.54 21.33
N GLY A 8 8.74 -20.96 21.94
CA GLY A 8 7.58 -20.11 22.25
C GLY A 8 6.55 -20.12 21.12
N THR A 9 5.46 -19.37 21.28
CA THR A 9 4.38 -19.28 20.27
C THR A 9 4.79 -18.45 19.05
N HIS A 10 5.65 -17.44 19.24
CA HIS A 10 6.22 -16.64 18.16
C HIS A 10 7.64 -17.12 17.85
N ASN A 11 7.71 -18.22 17.10
CA ASN A 11 8.96 -18.90 16.76
C ASN A 11 9.16 -19.01 15.24
N GLU A 12 10.31 -19.54 14.84
CA GLU A 12 10.74 -19.72 13.46
C GLU A 12 9.70 -20.51 12.65
N THR A 13 9.24 -21.66 13.14
CA THR A 13 8.22 -22.48 12.46
C THR A 13 6.93 -21.70 12.23
N ALA A 14 6.46 -20.94 13.23
CA ALA A 14 5.24 -20.15 13.11
C ALA A 14 5.42 -18.96 12.15
N PHE A 15 6.60 -18.33 12.11
CA PHE A 15 6.92 -17.27 11.16
C PHE A 15 6.99 -17.80 9.72
N GLU A 16 7.75 -18.89 9.53
CA GLU A 16 7.99 -19.53 8.23
C GLU A 16 6.74 -20.18 7.64
N ALA A 17 5.73 -20.50 8.47
CA ALA A 17 4.43 -20.97 7.99
C ALA A 17 3.84 -20.03 6.93
N ALA A 18 4.11 -18.72 7.02
CA ALA A 18 3.68 -17.71 6.07
C ALA A 18 4.04 -18.03 4.61
N GLU A 19 5.15 -18.75 4.35
CA GLU A 19 5.57 -19.14 2.99
C GLU A 19 4.59 -20.08 2.30
N SER A 20 3.76 -20.78 3.07
CA SER A 20 2.78 -21.75 2.56
C SER A 20 1.33 -21.27 2.65
N LEU A 21 1.09 -20.09 3.23
CA LEU A 21 -0.26 -19.57 3.47
C LEU A 21 -0.72 -18.66 2.33
N THR A 22 -2.02 -18.72 2.03
CA THR A 22 -2.71 -17.66 1.27
C THR A 22 -2.79 -16.38 2.10
N SER A 23 -3.01 -15.24 1.45
CA SER A 23 -3.20 -13.95 2.14
C SER A 23 -4.27 -14.01 3.23
N THR A 24 -5.43 -14.61 2.95
CA THR A 24 -6.53 -14.76 3.93
C THR A 24 -6.11 -15.59 5.14
N GLN A 25 -5.39 -16.70 4.93
CA GLN A 25 -4.90 -17.52 6.03
C GLN A 25 -3.83 -16.80 6.85
N ALA A 26 -2.91 -16.09 6.20
CA ALA A 26 -1.89 -15.31 6.87
C ALA A 26 -2.51 -14.20 7.73
N VAL A 27 -3.49 -13.46 7.21
CA VAL A 27 -4.25 -12.47 7.99
C VAL A 27 -4.90 -13.11 9.21
N GLY A 28 -5.62 -14.22 9.03
CA GLY A 28 -6.27 -14.92 10.13
C GLY A 28 -5.29 -15.44 11.20
N LEU A 29 -4.12 -15.92 10.77
CA LEU A 29 -3.11 -16.46 11.68
C LEU A 29 -2.36 -15.38 12.44
N PHE A 30 -1.94 -14.30 11.77
CA PHE A 30 -1.04 -13.28 12.35
C PHE A 30 -1.75 -12.01 12.83
N ALA A 31 -3.08 -11.91 12.67
CA ALA A 31 -3.85 -10.76 13.14
C ALA A 31 -3.54 -10.41 14.60
N SER A 32 -3.32 -9.12 14.86
CA SER A 32 -3.04 -8.56 16.19
C SER A 32 -1.76 -9.06 16.88
N GLN A 33 -0.88 -9.77 16.16
CA GLN A 33 0.40 -10.20 16.71
C GLN A 33 1.50 -9.16 16.46
N ASP A 34 2.42 -9.01 17.42
CA ASP A 34 3.61 -8.17 17.25
C ASP A 34 4.70 -8.95 16.50
N ILE A 35 4.90 -8.63 15.21
CA ILE A 35 5.91 -9.27 14.36
C ILE A 35 7.32 -9.23 14.96
N TRP A 36 7.66 -8.24 15.79
CA TRP A 36 9.01 -8.11 16.35
C TRP A 36 9.34 -9.21 17.36
N THR A 37 8.31 -9.79 17.98
CA THR A 37 8.48 -10.85 18.98
C THR A 37 9.00 -12.16 18.37
N TYR A 38 8.83 -12.37 17.07
CA TYR A 38 9.39 -13.52 16.35
C TYR A 38 10.92 -13.48 16.21
N PHE A 39 11.52 -12.28 16.31
CA PHE A 39 12.95 -12.08 16.14
C PHE A 39 13.68 -12.02 17.48
N LYS A 40 14.91 -12.55 17.52
CA LYS A 40 15.80 -12.48 18.69
C LYS A 40 16.13 -11.03 19.05
N ASP A 41 16.38 -10.21 18.03
CA ASP A 41 16.80 -8.80 18.16
C ASP A 41 15.61 -7.82 18.03
N GLY A 42 14.37 -8.31 17.97
CA GLY A 42 13.18 -7.49 17.77
C GLY A 42 13.27 -6.62 16.51
N LYS A 43 12.86 -5.35 16.62
CA LYS A 43 12.93 -4.34 15.55
C LYS A 43 14.34 -4.14 14.97
N ASN A 44 15.39 -4.44 15.74
CA ASN A 44 16.77 -4.27 15.28
C ASN A 44 17.13 -5.22 14.14
N VAL A 45 16.31 -6.25 13.87
CA VAL A 45 16.46 -7.08 12.66
C VAL A 45 16.51 -6.22 11.39
N LEU A 46 15.74 -5.12 11.34
CA LEU A 46 15.72 -4.21 10.18
C LEU A 46 17.04 -3.46 9.95
N GLN A 47 17.96 -3.47 10.91
CA GLN A 47 19.30 -2.88 10.76
C GLN A 47 20.26 -3.83 10.02
N ALA A 48 19.88 -5.08 9.78
CA ALA A 48 20.69 -6.00 9.00
C ALA A 48 20.96 -5.40 7.60
N PRO A 49 22.23 -5.37 7.13
CA PRO A 49 22.58 -4.73 5.86
C PRO A 49 21.75 -5.23 4.67
N ILE A 50 21.45 -6.53 4.62
CA ILE A 50 20.60 -7.12 3.57
C ILE A 50 19.17 -6.57 3.61
N LEU A 51 18.56 -6.44 4.79
CA LEU A 51 17.20 -5.91 4.91
C LEU A 51 17.17 -4.41 4.62
N ARG A 52 18.18 -3.65 5.04
CA ARG A 52 18.32 -2.24 4.64
C ARG A 52 18.46 -2.09 3.13
N SER A 53 19.27 -2.93 2.50
CA SER A 53 19.40 -2.95 1.03
C SER A 53 18.06 -3.23 0.35
N ILE A 54 17.31 -4.23 0.81
CA ILE A 54 15.99 -4.58 0.26
C ILE A 54 14.99 -3.43 0.47
N LEU A 55 14.93 -2.83 1.66
CA LEU A 55 14.03 -1.72 1.94
C LEU A 55 14.37 -0.49 1.09
N ASN A 56 15.66 -0.14 0.98
CA ASN A 56 16.09 0.95 0.11
C ASN A 56 15.76 0.69 -1.37
N SER A 57 15.79 -0.59 -1.79
CA SER A 57 15.47 -0.96 -3.17
C SER A 57 13.98 -1.15 -3.43
N ASN A 58 13.14 -1.50 -2.45
CA ASN A 58 11.76 -1.95 -2.73
C ASN A 58 10.71 -1.41 -1.76
N GLY A 59 11.13 -0.88 -0.61
CA GLY A 59 10.25 -0.56 0.52
C GLY A 59 9.76 0.89 0.57
N TYR A 60 10.34 1.79 -0.22
CA TYR A 60 10.01 3.22 -0.19
C TYR A 60 9.32 3.65 -1.48
N MET A 61 8.07 4.10 -1.36
CA MET A 61 7.31 4.64 -2.47
C MET A 61 7.99 5.89 -3.04
N GLY A 62 7.97 6.04 -4.38
CA GLY A 62 8.54 7.21 -5.07
C GLY A 62 10.07 7.20 -5.20
N TYR A 63 10.78 6.20 -4.65
CA TYR A 63 12.24 6.16 -4.71
C TYR A 63 12.81 5.85 -6.10
N HIS A 64 12.01 5.27 -7.01
CA HIS A 64 12.45 4.80 -8.33
C HIS A 64 12.16 5.77 -9.49
N GLY A 65 12.13 7.07 -9.17
CA GLY A 65 12.01 8.13 -10.16
C GLY A 65 10.59 8.64 -10.38
N ILE A 66 10.44 9.44 -11.44
CA ILE A 66 9.24 10.22 -11.73
C ILE A 66 8.46 9.52 -12.85
N PRO A 67 7.21 9.09 -12.62
CA PRO A 67 6.36 8.49 -13.65
C PRO A 67 6.18 9.42 -14.86
N GLN A 68 6.38 8.87 -16.06
CA GLN A 68 6.22 9.60 -17.33
C GLN A 68 4.83 9.36 -17.97
N MET A 69 4.12 8.33 -17.51
CA MET A 69 2.75 8.04 -17.89
C MET A 69 1.76 8.76 -16.95
N PRO A 70 0.53 9.05 -17.40
CA PRO A 70 -0.50 9.57 -16.51
C PRO A 70 -0.85 8.56 -15.41
N LEU A 71 -1.20 9.07 -14.24
CA LEU A 71 -1.57 8.28 -13.08
C LEU A 71 -3.01 8.57 -12.65
N PHE A 72 -3.75 7.51 -12.32
CA PHE A 72 -4.98 7.60 -11.57
C PHE A 72 -4.80 6.89 -10.23
N VAL A 73 -4.88 7.66 -9.15
CA VAL A 73 -4.70 7.17 -7.79
C VAL A 73 -6.03 7.34 -7.06
N TYR A 74 -6.41 6.35 -6.27
CA TYR A 74 -7.54 6.49 -5.37
C TYR A 74 -7.24 5.83 -4.03
N LYS A 75 -7.75 6.41 -2.95
CA LYS A 75 -7.59 5.87 -1.60
C LYS A 75 -8.70 6.35 -0.67
N ALA A 76 -9.14 5.48 0.25
CA ALA A 76 -10.04 5.89 1.31
C ALA A 76 -9.28 6.77 2.32
N ILE A 77 -9.90 7.87 2.76
CA ILE A 77 -9.33 8.77 3.78
C ILE A 77 -9.22 8.05 5.12
N ALA A 78 -10.20 7.21 5.45
CA ALA A 78 -10.26 6.46 6.69
C ALA A 78 -9.54 5.10 6.62
N ASP A 79 -8.67 4.85 5.64
CA ASP A 79 -7.93 3.59 5.50
C ASP A 79 -7.11 3.24 6.76
N GLU A 80 -7.56 2.21 7.44
CA GLU A 80 -7.11 1.75 8.75
C GLU A 80 -5.84 0.89 8.70
N LEU A 81 -5.48 0.36 7.53
CA LEU A 81 -4.27 -0.46 7.36
C LEU A 81 -3.10 0.35 6.84
N THR A 82 -3.36 1.31 5.96
CA THR A 82 -2.35 2.08 5.26
C THR A 82 -2.73 3.56 5.29
N PRO A 83 -2.15 4.37 6.19
CA PRO A 83 -2.55 5.76 6.38
C PRO A 83 -2.50 6.57 5.09
N ILE A 84 -3.55 7.38 4.84
CA ILE A 84 -3.62 8.19 3.63
C ILE A 84 -2.48 9.21 3.50
N ALA A 85 -1.94 9.69 4.62
CA ALA A 85 -0.87 10.69 4.65
C ALA A 85 0.39 10.28 3.87
N ASP A 86 0.69 8.97 3.79
CA ASP A 86 1.83 8.47 3.03
C ASP A 86 1.59 8.57 1.51
N THR A 87 0.36 8.29 1.07
CA THR A 87 -0.05 8.50 -0.33
C THR A 87 -0.17 9.99 -0.66
N ASP A 88 -0.70 10.81 0.25
CA ASP A 88 -0.78 12.27 0.10
C ASP A 88 0.63 12.86 -0.17
N LYS A 89 1.64 12.47 0.63
CA LYS A 89 3.03 12.92 0.43
C LYS A 89 3.62 12.49 -0.91
N LEU A 90 3.35 11.26 -1.33
CA LEU A 90 3.83 10.74 -2.62
C LEU A 90 3.20 11.47 -3.80
N VAL A 91 1.88 11.66 -3.77
CA VAL A 91 1.18 12.38 -4.83
C VAL A 91 1.65 13.83 -4.87
N GLN A 92 1.83 14.47 -3.71
CA GLN A 92 2.35 15.84 -3.65
C GLN A 92 3.72 15.95 -4.31
N SER A 93 4.66 15.04 -4.04
CA SER A 93 5.98 15.10 -4.67
C SER A 93 5.94 14.91 -6.18
N TYR A 94 4.97 14.13 -6.69
CA TYR A 94 4.72 14.02 -8.13
C TYR A 94 4.11 15.29 -8.72
N CYS A 95 3.18 15.94 -8.01
CA CYS A 95 2.59 17.20 -8.43
C CYS A 95 3.64 18.33 -8.48
N ASP A 96 4.55 18.38 -7.51
CA ASP A 96 5.60 19.40 -7.43
C ASP A 96 6.57 19.38 -8.63
N VAL A 97 6.66 18.25 -9.33
CA VAL A 97 7.51 18.06 -10.50
C VAL A 97 6.72 17.89 -11.80
N GLY A 98 5.41 18.19 -11.79
CA GLY A 98 4.58 18.27 -12.98
C GLY A 98 4.10 16.93 -13.56
N VAL A 99 4.09 15.85 -12.77
CA VAL A 99 3.49 14.58 -13.19
C VAL A 99 2.00 14.77 -13.45
N ASN A 100 1.50 14.10 -14.49
CA ASN A 100 0.08 14.01 -14.72
C ASN A 100 -0.56 13.00 -13.75
N VAL A 101 -1.29 13.48 -12.76
CA VAL A 101 -1.90 12.65 -11.72
C VAL A 101 -3.30 13.13 -11.38
N VAL A 102 -4.26 12.23 -11.44
CA VAL A 102 -5.59 12.41 -10.86
C VAL A 102 -5.68 11.57 -9.60
N TYR A 103 -5.74 12.22 -8.44
CA TYR A 103 -5.84 11.59 -7.15
C TYR A 103 -7.20 11.83 -6.49
N LYS A 104 -7.95 10.76 -6.25
CA LYS A 104 -9.26 10.80 -5.61
C LYS A 104 -9.20 10.25 -4.18
N ARG A 105 -9.47 11.11 -3.20
CA ARG A 105 -9.48 10.81 -1.77
C ARG A 105 -10.92 10.52 -1.34
N ASN A 106 -11.28 9.26 -1.19
CA ASN A 106 -12.66 8.86 -0.91
C ASN A 106 -12.99 9.05 0.58
N THR A 107 -14.04 9.80 0.89
CA THR A 107 -14.50 10.05 2.26
C THR A 107 -15.29 8.89 2.85
N VAL A 108 -15.66 7.90 2.04
CA VAL A 108 -16.50 6.76 2.42
C VAL A 108 -15.71 5.45 2.50
N GLY A 109 -15.85 4.77 3.65
CA GLY A 109 -15.32 3.42 3.90
C GLY A 109 -13.84 3.38 4.33
N GLY A 110 -13.37 2.17 4.64
CA GLY A 110 -11.99 1.86 5.03
C GLY A 110 -11.17 1.19 3.91
N HIS A 111 -10.22 0.32 4.26
CA HIS A 111 -9.28 -0.28 3.31
C HIS A 111 -9.96 -1.10 2.20
N LEU A 112 -10.82 -2.08 2.55
CA LEU A 112 -11.51 -2.90 1.53
C LEU A 112 -12.56 -2.11 0.75
N ALA A 113 -13.28 -1.21 1.43
CA ALA A 113 -14.26 -0.39 0.76
C ALA A 113 -13.59 0.56 -0.24
N GLY A 114 -12.45 1.14 0.14
CA GLY A 114 -11.58 1.91 -0.75
C GLY A 114 -11.27 1.14 -2.02
N GLN A 115 -10.78 -0.11 -1.89
CA GLN A 115 -10.50 -0.99 -3.03
C GLN A 115 -11.70 -1.11 -3.97
N THR A 116 -12.89 -1.32 -3.44
CA THR A 116 -14.11 -1.55 -4.24
C THR A 116 -14.66 -0.27 -4.86
N ASN A 117 -14.72 0.81 -4.10
CA ASN A 117 -15.37 2.06 -4.47
C ASN A 117 -14.68 2.77 -5.65
N GLY A 118 -13.35 2.67 -5.76
CA GLY A 118 -12.60 3.31 -6.85
C GLY A 118 -12.42 2.48 -8.11
N ARG A 119 -12.77 1.18 -8.09
CA ARG A 119 -12.57 0.26 -9.23
C ARG A 119 -13.22 0.73 -10.53
N PRO A 120 -14.48 1.19 -10.55
CA PRO A 120 -15.12 1.64 -11.79
C PRO A 120 -14.38 2.80 -12.46
N GLN A 121 -13.92 3.77 -11.67
CA GLN A 121 -13.22 4.96 -12.17
C GLN A 121 -11.80 4.62 -12.63
N ALA A 122 -11.08 3.77 -11.88
CA ALA A 122 -9.79 3.26 -12.31
C ALA A 122 -9.89 2.49 -13.63
N TRP A 123 -10.94 1.69 -13.82
CA TRP A 123 -11.20 1.01 -15.09
C TRP A 123 -11.52 1.97 -16.24
N SER A 124 -12.31 3.01 -15.98
CA SER A 124 -12.60 4.07 -16.96
C SER A 124 -11.33 4.79 -17.41
N PHE A 125 -10.48 5.19 -16.46
CA PHE A 125 -9.17 5.77 -16.73
C PHE A 125 -8.27 4.84 -17.55
N LEU A 126 -8.16 3.58 -17.14
CA LEU A 126 -7.34 2.61 -17.88
C LEU A 126 -7.84 2.46 -19.33
N LYS A 127 -9.16 2.40 -19.52
CA LYS A 127 -9.76 2.33 -20.85
C LYS A 127 -9.40 3.55 -21.69
N SER A 128 -9.56 4.77 -21.16
CA SER A 128 -9.27 5.98 -21.93
C SER A 128 -7.80 6.11 -22.31
N VAL A 129 -6.88 5.72 -21.41
CA VAL A 129 -5.44 5.67 -21.71
C VAL A 129 -5.16 4.66 -22.82
N LEU A 130 -5.68 3.43 -22.70
CA LEU A 130 -5.41 2.36 -23.67
C LEU A 130 -6.07 2.60 -25.04
N THR A 131 -7.18 3.34 -25.10
CA THR A 131 -7.81 3.74 -26.36
C THR A 131 -7.27 5.05 -26.93
N GLY A 132 -6.29 5.69 -26.27
CA GLY A 132 -5.67 6.93 -26.73
C GLY A 132 -6.60 8.16 -26.66
N SER A 133 -7.63 8.12 -25.83
CA SER A 133 -8.60 9.21 -25.66
C SER A 133 -8.42 9.96 -24.33
N TYR A 134 -7.35 9.65 -23.58
CA TYR A 134 -7.05 10.34 -22.33
C TYR A 134 -6.30 11.64 -22.62
N GLU A 135 -6.85 12.75 -22.13
CA GLU A 135 -6.22 14.06 -22.22
C GLU A 135 -5.55 14.40 -20.87
N PRO A 136 -4.25 14.74 -20.86
CA PRO A 136 -3.54 15.13 -19.65
C PRO A 136 -4.11 16.40 -18.97
N GLU A 137 -4.59 16.28 -17.73
CA GLU A 137 -5.14 17.42 -16.96
C GLU A 137 -4.16 18.09 -15.97
N GLY A 138 -2.90 17.62 -15.90
CA GLY A 138 -1.93 18.04 -14.89
C GLY A 138 -2.07 17.26 -13.58
N CYS A 139 -1.88 17.93 -12.45
CA CYS A 139 -2.13 17.35 -11.13
C CYS A 139 -3.48 17.82 -10.57
N ILE A 140 -4.38 16.87 -10.31
CA ILE A 140 -5.69 17.09 -9.70
C ILE A 140 -5.80 16.22 -8.45
N VAL A 141 -6.07 16.86 -7.31
CA VAL A 141 -6.32 16.17 -6.03
C VAL A 141 -7.70 16.59 -5.53
N GLU A 142 -8.59 15.62 -5.36
CA GLU A 142 -9.98 15.89 -4.97
C GLU A 142 -10.50 14.89 -3.94
N ASN A 143 -11.35 15.38 -3.05
CA ASN A 143 -12.15 14.51 -2.19
C ASN A 143 -13.41 14.07 -2.94
N VAL A 144 -13.75 12.79 -2.84
CA VAL A 144 -14.95 12.19 -3.45
C VAL A 144 -15.74 11.39 -2.41
N ALA A 145 -16.98 11.03 -2.73
CA ALA A 145 -17.86 10.26 -1.83
C ALA A 145 -18.49 9.07 -2.58
N TRP A 146 -17.67 8.20 -3.17
CA TRP A 146 -18.13 6.99 -3.85
C TRP A 146 -18.52 5.94 -2.81
N ASN A 147 -19.73 5.41 -2.92
CA ASN A 147 -20.32 4.50 -1.94
C ASN A 147 -20.93 3.26 -2.62
N VAL A 148 -20.09 2.45 -3.26
CA VAL A 148 -20.49 1.09 -3.69
C VAL A 148 -20.57 0.18 -2.45
N THR A 149 -19.66 0.37 -1.50
CA THR A 149 -19.69 -0.17 -0.13
C THR A 149 -19.07 0.84 0.84
N SER A 150 -19.37 0.73 2.13
CA SER A 150 -18.89 1.67 3.17
C SER A 150 -18.29 0.97 4.38
N SER A 151 -18.02 -0.33 4.28
CA SER A 151 -17.44 -1.08 5.38
C SER A 151 -16.03 -0.57 5.70
N MET A 152 -15.67 -0.63 6.97
CA MET A 152 -14.27 -0.82 7.32
C MET A 152 -13.89 -2.26 6.99
N LEU A 153 -12.61 -2.57 6.80
CA LEU A 153 -12.16 -3.97 6.81
C LEU A 153 -12.50 -4.60 8.17
#